data_AF-A0A7X8Z1E6-F1
#
_entry.id   AF-A0A7X8Z1E6-F1
#
_cell.length_a   1.000
_cell.length_b   1.000
_cell.length_c   1.000
_cell.angle_alpha   90.00
_cell.angle_beta   90.00
_cell.angle_gamma   90.00
#
_symmetry.space_group_name_H-M   'P 1'
#
loop_
_entity.id
_entity.type
_entity.pdbx_description
1 polymer ?
#
loop_
_entity_poly.entity_id
_entity_poly.type
_entity_poly.pdbx_seq_one_letter_code
_entity_poly.pdbx_strand_id
1 'polypeptide(L)'
;MKLRYVRLLLLGTTCIMALGATEQDQARNITRYARFQVGDQIAYGIVENDQVRLITGNMFGSWELTDQIYKLSEVKLLVPTEPSKVLAMIGNYQSHLDAGRTPAQPSTHPGIFIKLPSSLLPDGATL
;
A
#
# COMPACT_ATOMS: atom_id res chain seq x y z
N MET A 1 5.16 55.23 -50.92
CA MET A 1 3.87 55.51 -50.25
C MET A 1 4.03 55.11 -48.79
N LYS A 2 4.00 56.08 -47.86
CA LYS A 2 4.30 55.89 -46.43
C LYS A 2 3.08 55.32 -45.71
N LEU A 3 3.25 54.30 -44.87
CA LEU A 3 2.38 54.12 -43.70
C LEU A 3 3.21 53.56 -42.52
N ARG A 4 3.16 54.28 -41.41
CA ARG A 4 3.88 54.01 -40.15
C ARG A 4 2.88 53.41 -39.15
N TYR A 5 3.29 52.36 -38.44
CA TYR A 5 2.87 51.96 -37.09
C TYR A 5 4.08 51.21 -36.51
N VAL A 6 5.06 51.84 -35.84
CA VAL A 6 5.12 52.32 -34.45
C VAL A 6 4.88 51.24 -33.38
N ARG A 7 6.01 50.79 -32.80
CA ARG A 7 6.28 50.30 -31.42
C ARG A 7 5.59 48.98 -31.02
N LEU A 8 6.20 48.08 -30.25
CA LEU A 8 7.08 48.25 -29.08
C LEU A 8 7.81 46.91 -28.79
N LEU A 9 9.07 47.00 -28.38
CA LEU A 9 9.89 45.88 -27.86
C LEU A 9 9.22 45.15 -26.68
N LEU A 10 9.47 43.84 -26.56
CA LEU A 10 9.93 43.24 -25.29
C LEU A 10 10.64 41.91 -25.55
N LEU A 11 11.86 41.84 -25.02
CA LEU A 11 12.75 40.68 -24.98
C LEU A 11 12.07 39.50 -24.27
N GLY A 12 11.96 38.36 -24.96
CA GLY A 12 11.62 37.08 -24.33
C GLY A 12 12.88 36.36 -23.91
N THR A 13 13.24 36.48 -22.63
CA THR A 13 14.39 35.82 -22.02
C THR A 13 14.20 34.30 -21.98
N THR A 14 15.32 33.63 -22.26
CA THR A 14 15.68 32.22 -22.39
C THR A 14 15.24 31.22 -21.31
N CYS A 15 15.32 29.95 -21.73
CA CYS A 15 15.71 28.74 -21.00
C CYS A 15 14.64 27.95 -20.22
N ILE A 16 14.21 26.88 -20.88
CA ILE A 16 13.78 25.60 -20.29
C ILE A 16 14.90 25.06 -19.40
N MET A 17 14.56 24.56 -18.20
CA MET A 17 15.06 23.31 -17.60
C MET A 17 14.16 22.95 -16.41
N ALA A 18 13.39 21.88 -16.56
CA ALA A 18 12.60 21.27 -15.50
C ALA A 18 13.54 20.67 -14.44
N LEU A 19 13.28 20.94 -13.16
CA LEU A 19 13.77 20.11 -12.07
C LEU A 19 12.61 19.88 -11.11
N GLY A 20 12.11 18.65 -11.15
CA GLY A 20 11.27 18.00 -10.15
C GLY A 20 10.23 18.89 -9.48
N ALA A 21 9.02 18.90 -10.02
CA ALA A 21 7.88 18.92 -9.13
C ALA A 21 8.05 17.70 -8.20
N THR A 22 8.53 17.92 -6.98
CA THR A 22 8.11 17.03 -5.90
C THR A 22 6.64 17.33 -5.76
N GLU A 23 5.80 16.58 -6.48
CA GLU A 23 4.42 16.41 -6.09
C GLU A 23 4.49 15.95 -4.63
N GLN A 24 4.30 16.90 -3.71
CA GLN A 24 3.89 16.59 -2.36
C GLN A 24 2.53 15.93 -2.54
N ASP A 25 2.56 14.62 -2.76
CA ASP A 25 1.47 13.74 -2.42
C ASP A 25 1.10 14.13 -0.99
N GLN A 26 0.00 14.87 -0.84
CA GLN A 26 -0.72 14.96 0.42
C GLN A 26 -1.26 13.55 0.66
N ALA A 27 -0.34 12.64 0.95
CA ALA A 27 -0.59 11.24 1.15
C ALA A 27 -1.59 11.21 2.28
N ARG A 28 -2.73 10.54 2.06
CA ARG A 28 -3.60 10.16 3.17
C ARG A 28 -2.71 9.66 4.30
N ASN A 29 -3.00 10.06 5.54
CA ASN A 29 -2.34 9.53 6.74
C ASN A 29 -2.63 8.02 6.83
N ILE A 30 -1.93 7.22 6.01
CA ILE A 30 -2.06 5.78 5.90
C ILE A 30 -1.05 5.20 6.87
N THR A 31 -1.54 4.78 8.02
CA THR A 31 -0.77 3.97 8.93
C THR A 31 -0.69 2.55 8.40
N ARG A 32 0.51 2.04 8.18
CA ARG A 32 0.75 0.65 7.78
C ARG A 32 1.19 -0.14 9.01
N TYR A 33 0.54 -1.27 9.25
CA TYR A 33 0.90 -2.17 10.35
C TYR A 33 1.52 -3.45 9.81
N ALA A 34 2.49 -3.98 10.56
CA ALA A 34 3.13 -5.25 10.25
C ALA A 34 3.23 -6.11 11.51
N ARG A 35 3.20 -7.43 11.31
CA ARG A 35 3.67 -8.43 12.27
C ARG A 35 5.03 -8.91 11.80
N PHE A 36 6.04 -8.85 12.66
CA PHE A 36 7.42 -9.16 12.30
C PHE A 36 8.11 -9.94 13.39
N GLN A 37 9.20 -10.61 13.02
CA GLN A 37 10.09 -11.30 13.93
C GLN A 37 11.48 -10.63 13.92
N VAL A 38 12.00 -10.34 15.11
CA VAL A 38 13.37 -9.87 15.34
C VAL A 38 14.02 -10.76 16.40
N GLY A 39 15.07 -11.49 16.02
CA GLY A 39 15.59 -12.59 16.85
C GLY A 39 14.48 -13.59 17.18
N ASP A 40 14.27 -13.83 18.47
CA ASP A 40 13.21 -14.73 18.98
C ASP A 40 11.89 -14.02 19.30
N GLN A 41 11.84 -12.68 19.17
CA GLN A 41 10.66 -11.89 19.49
C GLN A 41 9.77 -11.74 18.26
N ILE A 42 8.48 -12.07 18.40
CA ILE A 42 7.43 -11.70 17.45
C ILE A 42 6.65 -10.52 18.01
N ALA A 43 6.50 -9.47 17.21
CA ALA A 43 5.82 -8.24 17.60
C ALA A 43 4.99 -7.65 16.46
N TYR A 44 4.13 -6.70 16.81
CA TYR A 44 3.48 -5.81 15.86
C TYR A 44 4.23 -4.47 15.81
N GLY A 45 4.08 -3.73 14.71
CA GLY A 45 4.66 -2.41 14.59
C GLY A 45 4.05 -1.57 13.47
N ILE A 46 4.39 -0.30 13.45
CA ILE A 46 4.02 0.65 12.38
C ILE A 46 5.18 0.74 11.40
N VAL A 47 4.88 0.56 10.12
CA VAL A 47 5.86 0.67 9.03
C VAL A 47 5.93 2.12 8.55
N GLU A 48 7.10 2.71 8.67
CA GLU A 48 7.44 4.07 8.25
C GLU A 48 8.67 3.97 7.33
N ASN A 49 8.51 4.29 6.05
CA ASN A 49 9.56 4.13 5.03
C ASN A 49 10.11 2.69 4.97
N ASP A 50 11.40 2.51 5.25
CA ASP A 50 12.14 1.24 5.26
C ASP A 50 12.31 0.67 6.68
N GLN A 51 11.53 1.15 7.64
CA GLN A 51 11.63 0.79 9.06
C GLN A 51 10.29 0.35 9.64
N VAL A 52 10.36 -0.40 10.74
CA VAL A 52 9.21 -0.75 11.57
C VAL A 52 9.46 -0.32 13.01
N ARG A 53 8.54 0.48 13.56
CA ARG A 53 8.54 0.89 14.97
C ARG A 53 7.67 -0.07 15.77
N LEU A 54 8.24 -0.65 16.82
CA LEU A 54 7.57 -1.67 17.62
C LEU A 54 6.40 -1.08 18.41
N ILE A 55 5.31 -1.85 18.46
CA ILE A 55 4.15 -1.63 19.31
C ILE A 55 4.17 -2.66 20.46
N THR A 56 3.86 -2.22 21.67
CA THR A 56 3.60 -3.12 22.82
C THR A 56 2.10 -3.23 23.09
N GLY A 57 1.67 -4.36 23.67
CA GLY A 57 0.25 -4.63 23.96
C GLY A 57 -0.45 -5.44 22.87
N ASN A 58 -1.77 -5.28 22.76
CA ASN A 58 -2.60 -6.03 21.82
C ASN A 58 -2.96 -5.13 20.63
N MET A 59 -2.53 -5.51 19.42
CA MET A 59 -2.78 -4.79 18.17
C MET A 59 -4.28 -4.54 17.88
N PHE A 60 -5.17 -5.41 18.35
CA PHE A 60 -6.63 -5.27 18.22
C PHE A 60 -7.32 -4.80 19.51
N GLY A 61 -6.54 -4.50 20.56
CA GLY A 61 -6.99 -3.95 21.83
C GLY A 61 -6.22 -2.67 22.16
N SER A 62 -5.76 -2.55 23.41
CA SER A 62 -4.92 -1.44 23.84
C SER A 62 -3.46 -1.70 23.53
N TRP A 63 -2.79 -0.69 22.97
CA TRP A 63 -1.40 -0.75 22.59
C TRP A 63 -0.71 0.62 22.65
N GLU A 64 0.62 0.62 22.73
CA GLU A 64 1.45 1.82 22.75
C GLU A 64 2.66 1.69 21.82
N LEU A 65 3.02 2.80 21.16
CA LEU A 65 4.26 2.89 20.40
C LEU A 65 5.47 2.92 21.34
N THR A 66 6.53 2.23 20.94
CA THR A 66 7.83 2.32 21.62
C THR A 66 8.81 3.14 20.81
N ASP A 67 9.96 3.47 21.41
CA ASP A 67 11.09 4.07 20.70
C ASP A 67 11.97 3.02 19.99
N GLN A 68 11.61 1.73 20.04
CA GLN A 68 12.35 0.67 19.38
C GLN A 68 11.99 0.62 17.90
N ILE A 69 13.00 0.75 17.05
CA ILE A 69 12.88 0.78 15.59
C ILE A 69 13.85 -0.23 15.00
N TYR A 70 13.37 -0.99 14.00
CA TYR A 70 14.17 -1.93 13.23
C TYR A 70 14.08 -1.62 11.75
N LYS A 71 15.15 -1.81 10.99
CA LYS A 71 15.03 -1.76 9.52
C LYS A 71 14.24 -2.96 9.04
N LEU A 72 13.42 -2.78 8.00
CA LEU A 72 12.68 -3.88 7.38
C LEU A 72 13.61 -4.99 6.86
N SER A 73 14.83 -4.63 6.45
CA SER A 73 15.84 -5.61 6.01
C SER A 73 16.45 -6.44 7.14
N GLU A 74 16.23 -6.05 8.40
CA GLU A 74 16.80 -6.70 9.60
C GLU A 74 15.75 -7.57 10.32
N VAL A 75 14.50 -7.56 9.86
CA VAL A 75 13.40 -8.34 10.45
C VAL A 75 12.82 -9.29 9.42
N LYS A 76 12.17 -10.34 9.91
CA LYS A 76 11.34 -11.21 9.07
C LYS A 76 9.89 -10.76 9.15
N LEU A 77 9.33 -10.30 8.04
CA LEU A 77 7.89 -10.03 7.95
C LEU A 77 7.11 -11.34 8.03
N LEU A 78 6.02 -11.33 8.79
CA LEU A 78 5.12 -12.45 8.96
C LEU A 78 3.77 -12.15 8.30
N VAL A 79 2.86 -13.13 8.28
CA VAL A 79 1.45 -12.86 8.01
C VAL A 79 1.00 -11.76 8.99
N PRO A 80 0.36 -10.68 8.51
CA PRO A 80 0.20 -9.45 9.30
C PRO A 80 -0.74 -9.59 10.49
N THR A 81 -1.46 -10.70 10.60
CA THR A 81 -2.38 -11.02 11.70
C THR A 81 -2.39 -12.53 11.94
N GLU A 82 -3.09 -12.98 12.99
CA GLU A 82 -3.34 -14.39 13.28
C GLU A 82 -4.83 -14.70 13.07
N PRO A 83 -5.28 -14.84 11.80
CA PRO A 83 -6.71 -14.98 11.51
C PRO A 83 -7.21 -16.37 11.90
N SER A 84 -8.39 -16.42 12.53
CA SER A 84 -9.09 -17.69 12.79
C SER A 84 -9.78 -18.27 11.55
N LYS A 85 -10.04 -17.43 10.53
CA LYS A 85 -10.72 -17.80 9.28
C LYS A 85 -10.35 -16.82 8.17
N VAL A 86 -10.33 -17.32 6.93
CA VAL A 86 -10.17 -16.49 5.72
C VAL A 86 -11.41 -16.68 4.85
N LEU A 87 -12.21 -15.62 4.72
CA LEU A 87 -13.37 -15.58 3.84
C LEU A 87 -12.97 -14.90 2.53
N ALA A 88 -13.37 -15.48 1.41
CA ALA A 88 -13.11 -14.94 0.08
C ALA A 88 -14.40 -14.89 -0.74
N MET A 89 -14.40 -14.02 -1.75
CA MET A 89 -15.54 -13.82 -2.66
C MET A 89 -15.14 -14.16 -4.08
N ILE A 90 -15.98 -14.91 -4.78
CA ILE A 90 -15.90 -15.10 -6.23
C ILE A 90 -16.83 -14.11 -6.93
N GLY A 91 -16.45 -13.67 -8.13
CA GLY A 91 -17.27 -12.79 -8.96
C GLY A 91 -17.33 -11.33 -8.49
N ASN A 92 -16.32 -10.85 -7.76
CA ASN A 92 -16.30 -9.48 -7.21
C ASN A 92 -15.80 -8.40 -8.20
N TYR A 93 -15.56 -8.75 -9.47
CA TYR A 93 -15.08 -7.83 -10.51
C TYR A 93 -15.80 -8.12 -11.83
N GLN A 94 -16.53 -7.12 -12.35
CA GLN A 94 -17.28 -7.26 -13.61
C GLN A 94 -16.37 -7.68 -14.78
N SER A 95 -15.21 -7.03 -14.91
CA SER A 95 -14.23 -7.34 -15.96
C SER A 95 -13.71 -8.78 -15.92
N HIS A 96 -13.68 -9.41 -14.75
CA HIS A 96 -13.29 -10.80 -14.60
C HIS A 96 -14.41 -11.78 -15.01
N LEU A 97 -15.66 -11.38 -14.81
CA LEU A 97 -16.84 -12.15 -15.25
C LEU A 97 -16.98 -12.12 -16.77
N ASP A 98 -16.86 -10.93 -17.37
CA ASP A 98 -17.01 -10.73 -18.82
C ASP A 98 -15.96 -11.49 -19.64
N ALA A 99 -14.79 -11.76 -19.05
CA ALA A 99 -13.73 -12.55 -19.66
C ALA A 99 -14.08 -14.04 -19.82
N GLY A 100 -15.25 -14.49 -19.33
CA GLY A 100 -15.74 -15.87 -19.46
C GLY A 100 -14.93 -16.92 -18.70
N ARG A 101 -13.97 -16.49 -17.87
CA ARG A 101 -13.08 -17.38 -17.08
C ARG A 101 -13.67 -17.78 -15.75
N THR A 102 -14.80 -17.19 -15.36
CA THR A 102 -15.44 -17.45 -14.07
C THR A 102 -16.66 -18.34 -14.30
N PRO A 103 -16.75 -19.53 -13.69
CA PRO A 103 -17.96 -20.35 -13.73
C PRO A 103 -19.12 -19.75 -12.92
N ALA A 104 -18.90 -18.64 -12.21
CA ALA A 104 -19.93 -17.92 -11.48
C ALA A 104 -20.89 -17.29 -12.48
N GLN A 105 -22.08 -17.88 -12.60
CA GLN A 105 -23.24 -17.23 -13.19
C GLN A 105 -23.51 -15.92 -12.41
N PRO A 106 -24.01 -14.85 -13.05
CA PRO A 106 -24.43 -13.66 -12.33
C PRO A 106 -25.44 -14.05 -11.24
N SER A 107 -25.01 -13.98 -9.98
CA SER A 107 -25.85 -14.27 -8.82
C SER A 107 -26.24 -12.98 -8.15
N THR A 108 -27.49 -12.89 -7.69
CA THR A 108 -27.98 -11.79 -6.84
C THR A 108 -27.36 -11.80 -5.44
N HIS A 109 -26.60 -12.84 -5.10
CA HIS A 109 -25.95 -13.02 -3.81
C HIS A 109 -24.43 -13.17 -3.98
N PRO A 110 -23.62 -12.69 -3.03
CA PRO A 110 -22.18 -12.88 -3.07
C PRO A 110 -21.78 -14.36 -3.02
N GLY A 111 -20.91 -14.79 -3.94
CA GLY A 111 -20.31 -16.13 -3.89
C GLY A 111 -19.21 -16.19 -2.84
N ILE A 112 -19.55 -16.52 -1.59
CA ILE A 112 -18.59 -16.61 -0.48
C ILE A 112 -18.01 -18.03 -0.39
N PHE A 113 -16.71 -18.14 -0.17
CA PHE A 113 -16.04 -19.40 0.11
C PHE A 113 -14.93 -19.22 1.16
N ILE A 114 -14.42 -20.33 1.71
CA ILE A 114 -13.42 -20.34 2.79
C ILE A 114 -12.06 -20.76 2.23
N LYS A 115 -11.00 -20.08 2.68
CA LYS A 115 -9.64 -20.61 2.68
C LYS A 115 -9.22 -20.92 4.12
N LEU A 116 -8.47 -21.99 4.31
CA LEU A 116 -7.94 -22.34 5.62
C LEU A 116 -6.81 -21.35 5.99
N PRO A 117 -6.70 -20.91 7.26
CA PRO A 117 -5.57 -20.07 7.70
C PRO A 117 -4.19 -20.68 7.38
N SER A 118 -4.09 -22.00 7.30
CA SER A 118 -2.89 -22.73 6.90
C SER A 118 -2.44 -22.49 5.46
N SER A 119 -3.28 -21.86 4.62
CA SER A 119 -2.89 -21.47 3.26
C SER A 119 -2.23 -20.09 3.18
N LEU A 120 -2.04 -19.41 4.31
CA LEU A 120 -1.39 -18.09 4.35
C LEU A 120 0.11 -18.24 4.37
N LEU A 121 0.79 -17.39 3.59
CA LEU A 121 2.23 -17.29 3.54
C LEU A 121 2.66 -15.87 3.90
N PRO A 122 3.80 -15.70 4.60
CA PRO A 122 4.39 -14.39 4.83
C PRO A 122 5.00 -13.83 3.54
N ASP A 123 5.36 -12.55 3.58
CA ASP A 123 6.15 -11.92 2.51
C ASP A 123 7.47 -12.67 2.26
N GLY A 124 7.85 -12.78 0.98
CA GLY A 124 9.07 -13.49 0.55
C GLY A 124 9.02 -15.02 0.60
N ALA A 125 7.91 -15.63 1.03
CA ALA A 125 7.76 -17.09 1.00
C ALA A 125 7.46 -17.63 -0.41
N THR A 126 7.82 -18.90 -0.64
CA THR A 126 7.56 -19.61 -1.91
C THR A 126 6.12 -20.13 -1.96
N LEU A 127 5.45 -19.91 -3.10
CA LEU A 127 4.11 -20.41 -3.41
C LEU A 127 4.11 -21.88 -3.87
#